data_AF-A0A1M2ZPI6-F1
#
_entry.id   AF-A0A1M2ZPI6-F1
#
_cell.length_a   1.000
_cell.length_b   1.000
_cell.length_c   1.000
_cell.angle_alpha   90.00
_cell.angle_beta   90.00
_cell.angle_gamma   90.00
#
_symmetry.space_group_name_H-M   'P 1'
#
loop_
_entity.id
_entity.type
_entity.pdbx_description
1 polymer ?
#
loop_
_entity_poly.entity_id
_entity_poly.type
_entity_poly.pdbx_seq_one_letter_code
_entity_poly.pdbx_strand_id
1 'polypeptide(L)'
;MTGEIYGTVDPVLYPNGASTPAAGAALSWSAVTAGTIGAIALSLTLLMLGSAFGLATVSPWPGVGAKPETFTIGAGIWLVVTQWLSAALGGYLAGRLRVRWHGLHGDEVFFRDTAHGFVTWATATVVVAVVAVGATALTSLAPAPADVPTSKEAIDAARKVAATFAAFTGLSLVIGAFIASVAGVIGGRLRDMHP
;
A
#
# COMPACT_ATOMS: atom_id res chain seq x y z
N MET A 1 11.09 62.24 22.67
CA MET A 1 9.87 61.66 22.04
C MET A 1 10.33 60.56 21.10
N THR A 2 9.56 59.46 21.02
CA THR A 2 9.85 58.13 20.40
C THR A 2 10.77 57.25 21.24
N GLY A 3 10.38 56.14 21.87
CA GLY A 3 9.15 55.35 21.80
C GLY A 3 9.51 53.88 22.04
N GLU A 4 9.85 53.49 23.27
CA GLU A 4 10.01 52.07 23.64
C GLU A 4 8.67 51.55 24.18
N ILE A 5 7.82 51.08 23.27
CA ILE A 5 6.68 50.22 23.60
C ILE A 5 7.03 48.80 23.15
N TYR A 6 8.00 48.20 23.83
CA TYR A 6 8.17 46.75 23.83
C TYR A 6 7.92 46.30 25.26
N GLY A 7 6.68 45.90 25.55
CA GLY A 7 6.36 45.24 26.80
C GLY A 7 7.25 44.02 26.93
N THR A 8 8.12 44.02 27.94
CA THR A 8 8.82 42.81 28.38
C THR A 8 7.74 41.84 28.82
N VAL A 9 7.45 40.83 28.00
CA VAL A 9 6.62 39.70 28.40
C VAL A 9 7.17 39.15 29.72
N ASP A 10 6.34 39.18 30.76
CA ASP A 10 6.74 38.75 32.10
C ASP A 10 7.17 37.28 32.05
N PRO A 11 8.43 36.95 32.36
CA PRO A 11 8.92 35.57 32.31
C PRO A 11 8.21 34.65 33.32
N VAL A 12 7.49 35.19 34.30
CA VAL A 12 6.63 34.45 35.21
C VAL A 12 5.32 34.03 34.53
N LEU A 13 4.78 34.86 33.62
CA LEU A 13 3.57 34.56 32.84
C LEU A 13 3.88 33.78 31.55
N TYR A 14 5.06 34.00 30.96
CA TYR A 14 5.58 33.31 29.78
C TYR A 14 6.98 32.78 30.07
N PRO A 15 7.13 31.66 30.79
CA PRO A 15 8.42 31.03 30.97
C PRO A 15 9.02 30.72 29.58
N ASN A 16 10.15 31.37 29.27
CA ASN A 16 10.96 31.10 28.08
C ASN A 16 11.43 29.64 28.15
N GLY A 17 10.63 28.72 27.66
CA GLY A 17 10.79 27.29 27.94
C GLY A 17 9.50 26.49 28.02
N ALA A 18 8.32 27.11 27.93
CA ALA A 18 7.13 26.40 27.49
C ALA A 18 7.36 25.99 26.03
N SER A 19 8.08 24.89 25.83
CA SER A 19 8.01 24.11 24.61
C SER A 19 6.54 23.96 24.31
N THR A 20 6.04 24.68 23.31
CA THR A 20 4.76 24.35 22.69
C THR A 20 4.83 22.85 22.51
N PRO A 21 3.99 22.04 23.19
CA PRO A 21 4.15 20.59 23.17
C PRO A 21 4.28 20.22 21.71
N ALA A 22 5.44 19.66 21.32
CA ALA A 22 5.84 19.55 19.92
C ALA A 22 4.61 19.14 19.13
N ALA A 23 4.13 20.01 18.24
CA ALA A 23 2.86 19.83 17.57
C ALA A 23 2.80 18.39 17.08
N GLY A 24 1.93 17.57 17.70
CA GLY A 24 2.03 16.13 17.60
C GLY A 24 2.17 15.69 16.15
N ALA A 25 3.14 14.82 15.85
CA ALA A 25 3.53 14.47 14.49
C ALA A 25 2.29 14.24 13.61
N ALA A 26 2.27 14.88 12.43
CA ALA A 26 1.14 14.79 11.50
C ALA A 26 0.93 13.34 11.00
N LEU A 27 2.00 12.53 11.03
CA LEU A 27 2.02 11.12 10.66
C LEU A 27 2.46 10.26 11.85
N SER A 28 1.65 9.25 12.19
CA SER A 28 1.99 8.21 13.15
C SER A 28 2.65 7.03 12.44
N TRP A 29 3.98 6.95 12.52
CA TRP A 29 4.74 5.87 11.89
C TRP A 29 4.39 4.48 12.44
N SER A 30 4.04 4.36 13.72
CA SER A 30 3.60 3.07 14.29
C SER A 30 2.28 2.59 13.70
N ALA A 31 1.38 3.51 13.36
CA ALA A 31 0.12 3.16 12.69
C ALA A 31 0.37 2.75 11.23
N VAL A 32 1.26 3.46 10.54
CA VAL A 32 1.68 3.12 9.16
C VAL A 32 2.34 1.74 9.10
N THR A 33 3.25 1.44 10.04
CA THR A 33 3.93 0.13 10.06
C THR A 33 2.95 -0.99 10.38
N ALA A 34 2.06 -0.81 11.35
CA ALA A 34 1.03 -1.80 11.66
C ALA A 34 0.09 -2.06 10.47
N GLY A 35 -0.37 -0.99 9.79
CA GLY A 35 -1.19 -1.12 8.58
C GLY A 35 -0.43 -1.80 7.43
N THR A 36 0.85 -1.51 7.27
CA THR A 36 1.70 -2.10 6.23
C THR A 36 1.84 -3.61 6.45
N ILE A 37 2.11 -4.03 7.69
CA ILE A 37 2.19 -5.45 8.07
C ILE A 37 0.85 -6.14 7.79
N GLY A 38 -0.27 -5.51 8.17
CA GLY A 38 -1.61 -6.03 7.89
C GLY A 38 -1.89 -6.20 6.40
N ALA A 39 -1.53 -5.22 5.57
CA ALA A 39 -1.67 -5.29 4.12
C ALA A 39 -0.83 -6.43 3.52
N ILE A 40 0.42 -6.59 3.95
CA ILE A 40 1.32 -7.65 3.48
C ILE A 40 0.79 -9.04 3.91
N ALA A 41 0.38 -9.19 5.17
CA ALA A 41 -0.15 -10.45 5.67
C ALA A 41 -1.42 -10.90 4.91
N LEU A 42 -2.35 -9.96 4.64
CA LEU A 42 -3.53 -10.25 3.84
C LEU A 42 -3.15 -10.56 2.39
N SER A 43 -2.20 -9.82 1.80
CA SER A 43 -1.71 -10.09 0.44
C SER A 43 -1.17 -11.51 0.33
N LEU A 44 -0.31 -11.94 1.25
CA LEU A 44 0.27 -13.28 1.26
C LEU A 44 -0.79 -14.37 1.44
N THR A 45 -1.76 -14.14 2.33
CA THR A 45 -2.88 -15.07 2.56
C THR A 45 -3.71 -15.25 1.29
N LEU A 46 -4.06 -14.16 0.62
CA LEU A 46 -4.85 -14.19 -0.61
C LEU A 46 -4.07 -14.72 -1.81
N LEU A 47 -2.76 -14.49 -1.88
CA LEU A 47 -1.89 -15.08 -2.89
C LEU A 47 -1.83 -16.61 -2.74
N MET A 48 -1.62 -17.11 -1.51
CA MET A 48 -1.66 -18.55 -1.23
C MET A 48 -3.02 -19.15 -1.55
N LEU A 49 -4.10 -18.49 -1.15
CA LEU A 49 -5.46 -18.94 -1.46
C LEU A 49 -5.74 -18.97 -2.97
N GLY A 50 -5.35 -17.93 -3.70
CA GLY A 50 -5.50 -17.86 -5.15
C GLY A 50 -4.74 -18.95 -5.87
N SER A 51 -3.53 -19.29 -5.40
CA SER A 51 -2.76 -20.39 -5.96
C SER A 51 -3.47 -21.74 -5.77
N ALA A 52 -4.10 -21.97 -4.61
CA ALA A 52 -4.87 -23.18 -4.35
C ALA A 52 -6.08 -23.32 -5.29
N PHE A 53 -6.85 -22.23 -5.49
CA PHE A 53 -7.95 -22.22 -6.45
C PHE A 53 -7.47 -22.40 -7.90
N GLY A 54 -6.34 -21.78 -8.26
CA GLY A 54 -5.76 -21.92 -9.60
C GLY A 54 -5.39 -23.36 -9.91
N LEU A 55 -4.68 -24.04 -8.99
CA LEU A 55 -4.28 -25.43 -9.15
C LEU A 55 -5.47 -26.39 -9.27
N ALA A 56 -6.59 -26.09 -8.61
CA ALA A 56 -7.81 -26.89 -8.71
C ALA A 56 -8.43 -26.91 -10.13
N THR A 57 -8.08 -25.94 -10.98
CA THR A 57 -8.58 -25.85 -12.38
C THR A 57 -7.68 -26.52 -13.41
N VAL A 58 -6.48 -26.94 -12.99
CA VAL A 58 -5.50 -27.57 -13.88
C VAL A 58 -5.78 -29.07 -13.94
N SER A 59 -6.03 -29.57 -15.15
CA SER A 59 -6.19 -31.01 -15.40
C SER A 59 -4.84 -31.63 -15.78
N PRO A 60 -4.52 -32.84 -15.29
CA PRO A 60 -3.34 -33.58 -15.73
C PRO A 60 -3.53 -34.26 -17.10
N TRP A 61 -4.77 -34.34 -17.61
CA TRP A 61 -5.08 -35.02 -18.86
C TRP A 61 -5.03 -34.07 -20.07
N PRO A 62 -4.33 -34.43 -21.17
CA PRO A 62 -4.26 -33.62 -22.38
C PRO A 62 -5.64 -33.30 -22.96
N GLY A 63 -5.86 -32.04 -23.35
CA GLY A 63 -7.11 -31.57 -23.95
C GLY A 63 -8.29 -31.37 -22.97
N VAL A 64 -8.07 -31.62 -21.67
CA VAL A 64 -9.04 -31.38 -20.60
C VAL A 64 -8.51 -30.23 -19.73
N GLY A 65 -9.40 -29.36 -19.23
CA GLY A 65 -9.03 -28.25 -18.33
C GLY A 65 -9.15 -26.85 -18.95
N ALA A 66 -8.89 -25.83 -18.14
CA ALA A 66 -9.00 -24.44 -18.56
C ALA A 66 -7.96 -24.10 -19.64
N LYS A 67 -8.37 -23.31 -20.64
CA LYS A 67 -7.43 -22.76 -21.62
C LYS A 67 -6.42 -21.85 -20.91
N PRO A 68 -5.15 -21.81 -21.34
CA PRO A 68 -4.13 -20.94 -20.73
C PRO A 68 -4.56 -19.47 -20.65
N GLU A 69 -5.23 -18.97 -21.68
CA GLU A 69 -5.75 -17.60 -21.72
C GLU A 69 -6.79 -17.32 -20.62
N THR A 70 -7.73 -18.24 -20.41
CA THR A 70 -8.73 -18.13 -19.34
C THR A 70 -8.06 -18.13 -17.96
N PHE A 71 -7.06 -18.98 -17.77
CA PHE A 71 -6.29 -19.03 -16.54
C PHE A 71 -5.54 -17.71 -16.29
N THR A 72 -4.87 -17.16 -17.31
CA THR A 72 -4.14 -15.88 -17.20
C THR A 72 -5.07 -14.72 -16.87
N ILE A 73 -6.24 -14.63 -17.48
CA ILE A 73 -7.23 -13.59 -17.18
C ILE A 73 -7.72 -13.72 -15.73
N GLY A 74 -8.07 -14.95 -15.30
CA GLY A 74 -8.51 -15.21 -13.92
C GLY A 74 -7.44 -14.85 -12.88
N ALA A 75 -6.19 -15.25 -13.12
CA ALA A 75 -5.06 -14.89 -12.27
C ALA A 75 -4.86 -13.36 -12.21
N GLY A 76 -4.95 -12.66 -13.34
CA GLY A 76 -4.86 -11.20 -13.40
C GLY A 76 -5.93 -10.51 -12.55
N ILE A 77 -7.20 -10.91 -12.69
CA ILE A 77 -8.31 -10.38 -11.89
C ILE A 77 -8.09 -10.66 -10.40
N TRP A 78 -7.66 -11.88 -10.05
CA TRP A 78 -7.40 -12.25 -8.67
C TRP A 78 -6.31 -11.38 -8.01
N LEU A 79 -5.23 -11.10 -8.75
CA LEU A 79 -4.15 -10.23 -8.26
C LEU A 79 -4.64 -8.79 -8.03
N VAL A 80 -5.49 -8.26 -8.91
CA VAL A 80 -6.11 -6.93 -8.73
C VAL A 80 -6.97 -6.90 -7.46
N VAL A 81 -7.84 -7.89 -7.29
CA VAL A 81 -8.71 -7.98 -6.10
C VAL A 81 -7.88 -8.12 -4.83
N THR A 82 -6.85 -8.98 -4.84
CA THR A 82 -5.93 -9.15 -3.72
C THR A 82 -5.28 -7.84 -3.32
N GLN A 83 -4.81 -7.07 -4.31
CA GLN A 83 -4.17 -5.79 -4.09
C GLN A 83 -5.15 -4.75 -3.52
N TRP A 84 -6.38 -4.67 -4.02
CA TRP A 84 -7.40 -3.76 -3.50
C TRP A 84 -7.82 -4.08 -2.07
N LEU A 85 -8.09 -5.35 -1.77
CA LEU A 85 -8.48 -5.78 -0.42
C LEU A 85 -7.37 -5.54 0.60
N SER A 86 -6.13 -5.79 0.19
CA SER A 86 -4.95 -5.56 1.04
C SER A 86 -4.70 -4.06 1.28
N ALA A 87 -4.84 -3.23 0.24
CA ALA A 87 -4.76 -1.78 0.37
C ALA A 87 -5.86 -1.22 1.28
N ALA A 88 -7.09 -1.72 1.15
CA ALA A 88 -8.21 -1.34 2.01
C ALA A 88 -7.94 -1.68 3.47
N LEU A 89 -7.52 -2.92 3.76
CA LEU A 89 -7.24 -3.37 5.13
C LEU A 89 -6.09 -2.55 5.75
N GLY A 90 -4.98 -2.39 5.03
CA GLY A 90 -3.82 -1.65 5.54
C GLY A 90 -4.15 -0.19 5.83
N GLY A 91 -4.83 0.49 4.91
CA GLY A 91 -5.26 1.86 5.10
C GLY A 91 -6.21 2.00 6.29
N TYR A 92 -7.20 1.10 6.40
CA TYR A 92 -8.14 1.07 7.52
C TYR A 92 -7.44 0.92 8.88
N LEU A 93 -6.49 -0.02 8.98
CA LEU A 93 -5.72 -0.24 10.20
C LEU A 93 -4.88 0.99 10.56
N ALA A 94 -4.21 1.61 9.58
CA ALA A 94 -3.43 2.82 9.82
C ALA A 94 -4.29 3.99 10.33
N GLY A 95 -5.49 4.17 9.76
CA GLY A 95 -6.46 5.15 10.25
C GLY A 95 -6.93 4.84 11.67
N ARG A 96 -7.20 3.57 11.99
CA ARG A 96 -7.74 3.17 13.29
C ARG A 96 -6.69 3.17 14.41
N LEU A 97 -5.41 3.02 14.08
CA LEU A 97 -4.31 2.91 15.05
C LEU A 97 -3.49 4.20 15.23
N ARG A 98 -3.78 5.27 14.50
CA ARG A 98 -3.11 6.57 14.69
C ARG A 98 -3.41 7.18 16.07
N VAL A 99 -2.70 8.26 16.44
CA VAL A 99 -2.90 8.97 17.73
C VAL A 99 -3.98 10.04 17.64
N ARG A 100 -4.54 10.49 18.77
CA ARG A 100 -5.63 11.50 18.78
C ARG A 100 -5.02 12.88 18.80
N TRP A 101 -5.31 13.66 17.78
CA TRP A 101 -4.94 15.07 17.74
C TRP A 101 -6.08 15.88 18.33
N HIS A 102 -5.78 16.60 19.40
CA HIS A 102 -6.73 17.50 20.05
C HIS A 102 -6.54 18.92 19.50
N GLY A 103 -7.63 19.67 19.32
CA GLY A 103 -7.59 21.08 18.91
C GLY A 103 -7.36 21.34 17.41
N LEU A 104 -7.43 20.32 16.55
CA LEU A 104 -7.40 20.49 15.09
C LEU A 104 -8.80 20.52 14.48
N HIS A 105 -8.94 21.26 13.38
CA HIS A 105 -10.16 21.28 12.58
C HIS A 105 -10.39 19.92 11.89
N GLY A 106 -11.65 19.58 11.65
CA GLY A 106 -12.04 18.29 11.03
C GLY A 106 -11.40 18.05 9.66
N ASP A 107 -11.21 19.10 8.85
CA ASP A 107 -10.61 18.98 7.52
C ASP A 107 -9.13 18.57 7.58
N GLU A 108 -8.40 19.04 8.59
CA GLU A 108 -7.00 18.65 8.83
C GLU A 108 -6.91 17.19 9.28
N VAL A 109 -7.84 16.75 10.14
CA VAL A 109 -7.92 15.34 10.55
C VAL A 109 -8.25 14.45 9.36
N PHE A 110 -9.17 14.87 8.49
CA PHE A 110 -9.50 14.17 7.26
C PHE A 110 -8.27 14.02 6.35
N PHE A 111 -7.52 15.11 6.12
CA PHE A 111 -6.29 15.07 5.33
C PHE A 111 -5.26 14.11 5.93
N ARG A 112 -5.01 14.19 7.24
CA ARG A 112 -4.07 13.28 7.91
C ARG A 112 -4.50 11.83 7.81
N ASP A 113 -5.80 11.54 7.89
CA ASP A 113 -6.30 10.16 7.78
C ASP A 113 -6.16 9.60 6.37
N THR A 114 -6.38 10.43 5.34
CA THR A 114 -6.05 10.04 3.96
C THR A 114 -4.56 9.78 3.78
N ALA A 115 -3.71 10.60 4.40
CA ALA A 115 -2.26 10.46 4.32
C ALA A 115 -1.77 9.18 5.01
N HIS A 116 -2.36 8.78 6.16
CA HIS A 116 -2.02 7.50 6.80
C HIS A 116 -2.33 6.32 5.88
N GLY A 117 -3.50 6.35 5.23
CA GLY A 117 -3.89 5.33 4.26
C GLY A 117 -2.93 5.26 3.07
N PHE A 118 -2.67 6.41 2.44
CA PHE A 118 -1.79 6.52 1.29
C PHE A 118 -0.35 6.08 1.60
N VAL A 119 0.23 6.57 2.70
CA VAL A 119 1.62 6.26 3.10
C VAL A 119 1.76 4.77 3.45
N THR A 120 0.73 4.16 4.04
CA THR A 120 0.71 2.72 4.29
C THR A 120 0.73 1.92 3.00
N TRP A 121 -0.09 2.29 2.02
CA TRP A 121 -0.08 1.65 0.70
C TRP A 121 1.27 1.83 -0.01
N ALA A 122 1.85 3.03 0.06
CA ALA A 122 3.14 3.33 -0.57
C ALA A 122 4.27 2.50 0.07
N THR A 123 4.29 2.41 1.41
CA THR A 123 5.28 1.62 2.14
C THR A 123 5.17 0.14 1.80
N ALA A 124 3.95 -0.42 1.77
CA ALA A 124 3.72 -1.80 1.35
C ALA A 124 4.19 -2.05 -0.10
N THR A 125 3.89 -1.14 -1.01
CA THR A 125 4.29 -1.24 -2.43
C THR A 125 5.81 -1.20 -2.59
N VAL A 126 6.51 -0.34 -1.84
CA VAL A 126 7.98 -0.29 -1.83
C VAL A 126 8.58 -1.59 -1.32
N VAL A 127 8.05 -2.13 -0.22
CA VAL A 127 8.51 -3.43 0.32
C VAL A 127 8.35 -4.54 -0.73
N VAL A 128 7.18 -4.63 -1.37
CA VAL A 128 6.92 -5.61 -2.43
C VAL A 128 7.86 -5.41 -3.62
N ALA A 129 8.10 -4.16 -4.05
CA ALA A 129 9.01 -3.86 -5.14
C ALA A 129 10.47 -4.27 -4.82
N VAL A 130 10.96 -4.00 -3.62
CA VAL A 130 12.29 -4.42 -3.17
C VAL A 130 12.41 -5.94 -3.16
N VAL A 131 11.40 -6.64 -2.64
CA VAL A 131 11.37 -8.12 -2.64
C VAL A 131 11.35 -8.68 -4.06
N ALA A 132 10.55 -8.10 -4.97
CA ALA A 132 10.46 -8.54 -6.35
C ALA A 132 11.78 -8.35 -7.12
N VAL A 133 12.47 -7.22 -6.92
CA VAL A 133 13.80 -6.98 -7.49
C VAL A 133 14.82 -7.99 -6.94
N GLY A 134 14.79 -8.27 -5.64
CA GLY A 134 15.66 -9.26 -5.01
C GLY A 134 15.43 -10.69 -5.53
N ALA A 135 14.18 -11.10 -5.74
CA ALA A 135 13.85 -12.40 -6.30
C ALA A 135 14.38 -12.59 -7.73
N THR A 136 14.38 -11.53 -8.53
CA THR A 136 14.94 -11.54 -9.90
C THR A 136 16.46 -11.76 -9.87
N ALA A 137 17.16 -11.14 -8.93
CA ALA A 137 18.60 -11.35 -8.74
C ALA A 137 18.92 -12.81 -8.34
N LEU A 138 18.12 -13.42 -7.46
CA LEU A 138 18.30 -14.83 -7.07
C LEU A 138 18.11 -15.78 -8.26
N THR A 139 17.16 -15.49 -9.15
CA THR A 139 16.88 -16.32 -10.33
C THR A 139 18.04 -16.30 -11.34
N SER A 140 18.81 -15.21 -11.39
CA SER A 140 20.00 -15.11 -12.26
C SER A 140 21.15 -16.05 -11.88
N LEU A 141 21.10 -16.63 -10.67
CA LEU A 141 22.06 -17.64 -10.21
C LEU A 141 21.67 -19.07 -10.62
N ALA A 142 20.43 -19.28 -11.07
CA ALA A 142 19.98 -20.57 -11.56
C ALA A 142 20.45 -20.79 -13.01
N PRO A 143 20.77 -22.04 -13.42
CA PRO A 143 21.03 -22.35 -14.82
C PRO A 143 19.85 -21.88 -15.69
N ALA A 144 20.15 -21.21 -16.80
CA ALA A 144 19.12 -20.80 -17.74
C ALA A 144 18.33 -22.05 -18.21
N PRO A 145 16.99 -22.01 -18.26
CA PRO A 145 16.21 -23.11 -18.82
C PRO A 145 16.68 -23.38 -20.26
N ALA A 146 16.88 -24.65 -20.61
CA ALA A 146 17.40 -25.04 -21.92
C ALA A 146 16.49 -24.60 -23.10
N ASP A 147 15.22 -24.29 -22.82
CA ASP A 147 14.17 -24.06 -23.80
C ASP A 147 13.63 -22.62 -23.82
N VAL A 148 14.41 -21.61 -23.39
CA VAL A 148 13.97 -20.21 -23.51
C VAL A 148 13.94 -19.83 -24.99
N PRO A 149 12.77 -19.52 -25.59
CA PRO A 149 12.70 -19.16 -27.00
C PRO A 149 13.39 -17.81 -27.23
N THR A 150 14.46 -17.82 -28.04
CA THR A 150 15.27 -16.64 -28.39
C THR A 150 14.90 -16.02 -29.74
N SER A 151 13.83 -16.51 -30.38
CA SER A 151 13.35 -15.94 -31.64
C SER A 151 12.82 -14.52 -31.44
N LYS A 152 12.94 -13.68 -32.48
CA LYS A 152 12.44 -12.30 -32.44
C LYS A 152 10.94 -12.26 -32.17
N GLU A 153 10.21 -13.19 -32.79
CA GLU A 153 8.76 -13.33 -32.64
C GLU A 153 8.36 -13.65 -31.20
N ALA A 154 9.11 -14.54 -30.52
CA ALA A 154 8.86 -14.87 -29.12
C ALA A 154 9.16 -13.69 -28.19
N ILE A 155 10.25 -12.96 -28.44
CA ILE A 155 10.62 -11.76 -27.68
C ILE A 155 9.56 -10.66 -27.84
N ASP A 156 9.09 -10.41 -29.06
CA ASP A 156 8.09 -9.37 -29.32
C ASP A 156 6.71 -9.73 -28.73
N ALA A 157 6.33 -11.01 -28.77
CA ALA A 157 5.14 -11.49 -28.08
C ALA A 157 5.25 -11.29 -26.56
N ALA A 158 6.39 -11.63 -25.96
CA ALA A 158 6.65 -11.44 -24.54
C ALA A 158 6.59 -9.94 -24.15
N ARG A 159 7.17 -9.05 -24.96
CA ARG A 159 7.09 -7.60 -24.74
C ARG A 159 5.65 -7.09 -24.77
N LYS A 160 4.82 -7.57 -25.71
CA LYS A 160 3.41 -7.16 -25.80
C LYS A 160 2.62 -7.57 -24.55
N VAL A 161 2.84 -8.79 -24.05
CA VAL A 161 2.22 -9.26 -22.80
C VAL A 161 2.70 -8.44 -21.61
N ALA A 162 4.01 -8.20 -21.51
CA ALA A 162 4.59 -7.39 -20.43
C ALA A 162 4.05 -5.95 -20.43
N ALA A 163 3.94 -5.31 -21.60
CA ALA A 163 3.39 -3.96 -21.73
C ALA A 163 1.92 -3.89 -21.30
N THR A 164 1.13 -4.89 -21.70
CA THR A 164 -0.29 -4.99 -21.31
C THR A 164 -0.40 -5.16 -19.79
N PHE A 165 0.36 -6.10 -19.23
CA PHE A 165 0.40 -6.32 -17.78
C PHE A 165 0.80 -5.05 -17.03
N ALA A 166 1.87 -4.36 -17.46
CA ALA A 166 2.33 -3.13 -16.84
C ALA A 166 1.27 -2.01 -16.85
N ALA A 167 0.53 -1.85 -17.95
CA ALA A 167 -0.56 -0.87 -18.04
C ALA A 167 -1.69 -1.18 -17.04
N PHE A 168 -2.13 -2.44 -16.98
CA PHE A 168 -3.17 -2.87 -16.04
C PHE A 168 -2.72 -2.77 -14.58
N THR A 169 -1.48 -3.19 -14.28
CA THR A 169 -0.90 -3.06 -12.95
C THR A 169 -0.78 -1.60 -12.53
N GLY A 170 -0.33 -0.72 -13.42
CA GLY A 170 -0.23 0.72 -13.14
C GLY A 170 -1.57 1.34 -12.77
N LEU A 171 -2.63 1.07 -13.55
CA LEU A 171 -3.98 1.54 -13.24
C LEU A 171 -4.50 0.95 -11.92
N SER A 172 -4.30 -0.35 -11.70
CA SER A 172 -4.71 -1.03 -10.48
C SER A 172 -4.03 -0.44 -9.24
N LEU A 173 -2.73 -0.12 -9.32
CA LEU A 173 -1.96 0.51 -8.25
C LEU A 173 -2.55 1.88 -7.87
N VAL A 174 -2.90 2.71 -8.86
CA VAL A 174 -3.55 4.01 -8.60
C VAL A 174 -4.88 3.85 -7.88
N ILE A 175 -5.70 2.87 -8.30
CA ILE A 175 -6.97 2.57 -7.63
C ILE A 175 -6.72 2.08 -6.20
N GLY A 176 -5.75 1.21 -5.98
CA GLY A 176 -5.38 0.75 -4.64
C GLY A 176 -4.90 1.87 -3.72
N ALA A 177 -4.14 2.85 -4.23
CA ALA A 177 -3.73 4.02 -3.47
C ALA A 177 -4.95 4.85 -3.02
N PHE A 178 -5.93 5.04 -3.90
CA PHE A 178 -7.18 5.71 -3.57
C PHE A 178 -7.99 4.93 -2.53
N ILE A 179 -8.14 3.61 -2.71
CA ILE A 179 -8.83 2.72 -1.75
C ILE A 179 -8.20 2.82 -0.36
N ALA A 180 -6.87 2.75 -0.26
CA ALA A 180 -6.17 2.88 1.01
C ALA A 180 -6.40 4.24 1.67
N SER A 181 -6.38 5.32 0.89
CA SER A 181 -6.63 6.68 1.37
C SER A 181 -8.02 6.82 1.97
N VAL A 182 -9.06 6.33 1.27
CA VAL A 182 -10.44 6.34 1.77
C VAL A 182 -10.59 5.46 3.01
N ALA A 183 -9.99 4.27 3.00
CA ALA A 183 -10.04 3.36 4.14
C ALA A 183 -9.38 3.96 5.39
N GLY A 184 -8.30 4.73 5.23
CA GLY A 184 -7.66 5.50 6.30
C GLY A 184 -8.61 6.48 6.98
N VAL A 185 -9.39 7.24 6.20
CA VAL A 185 -10.44 8.13 6.72
C VAL A 185 -11.49 7.36 7.51
N ILE A 186 -11.99 6.25 6.97
CA ILE A 186 -13.02 5.45 7.65
C ILE A 186 -12.49 4.91 8.99
N GLY A 187 -11.26 4.39 9.00
CA GLY A 187 -10.61 3.88 10.21
C GLY A 187 -10.41 4.97 11.27
N GLY A 188 -9.93 6.15 10.86
CA GLY A 188 -9.70 7.29 11.77
C GLY A 188 -11.00 7.85 12.34
N ARG A 189 -12.03 8.02 11.50
CA ARG A 189 -13.36 8.47 11.93
C ARG A 189 -13.98 7.55 12.97
N LEU A 190 -13.93 6.24 12.78
CA LEU A 190 -14.50 5.27 13.74
C LEU A 190 -13.81 5.33 15.10
N ARG A 191 -12.49 5.55 15.10
CA ARG A 191 -11.73 5.74 16.34
C ARG A 191 -12.11 7.03 17.07
N ASP A 192 -12.35 8.12 16.34
CA ASP A 192 -12.67 9.40 16.98
C ASP A 192 -14.09 9.44 17.58
N MET A 193 -15.02 8.64 17.03
CA MET A 193 -16.41 8.51 17.50
C MET A 193 -16.59 7.64 18.76
N HIS A 194 -15.67 6.70 19.01
CA HIS A 194 -15.78 5.74 20.12
C HIS A 194 -14.53 5.84 21.00
N PRO A 195 -14.54 6.73 22.03
CA PRO A 195 -13.42 6.89 22.96
C PRO A 195 -13.21 5.68 23.86
#